data_AF-A0A179IL08-F1
#
_entry.id   AF-A0A179IL08-F1
#
_cell.length_a   1.000
_cell.length_b   1.000
_cell.length_c   1.000
_cell.angle_alpha   90.00
_cell.angle_beta   90.00
_cell.angle_gamma   90.00
#
_symmetry.space_group_name_H-M   'P 1'
#
loop_
_entity.id
_entity.type
_entity.pdbx_description
1 polymer ?
#
loop_
_entity_poly.entity_id
_entity_poly.type
_entity_poly.pdbx_seq_one_letter_code
_entity_poly.pdbx_strand_id
1 'polypeptide(L)' 'RAELRASFSGHEGAVAAGASPVVAAELVTYLKSQRTYATLLERYNPGMDMDETERVRLTARRVGMDLPDVIKGRL' A
#
# COMPACT_ATOMS: atom_id res chain seq x y z
N ARG A 1 13.49 28.44 9.30
CA ARG A 1 13.36 26.95 9.30
C ARG A 1 13.03 26.33 10.67
N ALA A 2 13.25 27.02 11.81
CA ALA A 2 12.93 26.50 13.14
C ALA A 2 11.44 26.60 13.53
N GLU A 3 10.73 27.61 13.03
CA GLU A 3 9.31 27.87 13.38
C GLU A 3 8.36 26.75 12.94
N LEU A 4 8.64 26.11 11.79
CA LEU A 4 7.82 25.04 11.23
C LEU A 4 7.80 23.77 12.11
N ARG A 5 8.80 23.58 12.98
CA ARG A 5 8.84 22.43 13.89
C ARG A 5 8.00 22.67 15.14
N ALA A 6 7.94 23.92 15.62
CA ALA A 6 7.19 24.30 16.80
C ALA A 6 5.67 24.21 16.58
N SER A 7 5.20 24.45 15.34
CA SER A 7 3.78 24.31 14.99
C SER A 7 3.24 22.87 15.09
N PHE A 8 4.11 21.85 15.03
CA PHE A 8 3.68 20.46 15.14
C PHE A 8 3.68 19.92 16.58
N SER A 9 4.46 20.50 17.50
CA SER A 9 4.49 20.00 18.89
C SER A 9 3.31 20.48 19.74
N GLY A 10 2.48 21.39 19.25
CA GLY A 10 1.31 21.91 19.95
C GLY A 10 0.06 21.02 19.89
N HIS A 11 0.09 19.89 19.17
CA HIS A 11 -1.08 19.02 18.97
C HIS A 11 -1.15 17.82 19.93
N GLU A 12 -0.12 17.57 20.75
CA GLU A 12 -0.06 16.38 21.60
C GLU A 12 -1.09 16.36 22.75
N GLY A 13 -1.75 17.48 23.04
CA GLY A 13 -2.71 17.62 24.14
C GLY A 13 -4.20 17.45 23.79
N ALA A 14 -4.57 17.25 22.53
CA ALA A 14 -5.98 17.31 22.10
C ALA A 14 -6.73 15.96 22.13
N VAL A 15 -6.08 14.86 22.51
CA VAL A 15 -6.67 13.50 22.43
C VAL A 15 -7.72 13.25 23.52
N ALA A 16 -7.82 14.11 24.55
CA ALA A 16 -8.72 13.89 25.70
C ALA A 16 -10.00 14.75 25.71
N ALA A 17 -10.20 15.68 24.77
CA ALA A 17 -11.36 16.58 24.78
C ALA A 17 -12.36 16.19 23.69
N GLY A 18 -13.38 15.39 24.09
CA GLY A 18 -14.66 15.18 23.42
C GLY A 18 -14.65 15.16 21.89
N ALA A 19 -14.84 13.97 21.29
CA ALA A 19 -14.98 13.80 19.85
C ALA A 19 -15.95 14.83 19.25
N SER A 20 -15.40 15.89 18.67
CA SER A 20 -16.16 16.90 17.97
C SER A 20 -16.93 16.21 16.83
N PRO A 21 -18.22 16.53 16.61
CA PRO A 21 -19.00 15.92 15.55
C PRO A 21 -18.35 16.09 14.17
N VAL A 22 -17.57 17.16 13.97
CA VAL A 22 -16.77 17.40 12.76
C VAL A 22 -15.66 16.35 12.62
N VAL A 23 -14.88 16.12 13.67
CA VAL A 23 -13.79 15.14 13.68
C VAL A 23 -14.32 13.72 13.47
N ALA A 24 -15.48 13.40 14.04
CA ALA A 24 -16.14 12.11 13.81
C ALA A 24 -16.54 11.92 12.33
N ALA A 25 -17.08 12.96 11.69
CA ALA A 25 -17.45 12.91 10.27
C ALA A 25 -16.23 12.79 9.34
N GLU A 26 -15.14 13.48 9.66
CA GLU A 26 -13.86 13.37 8.94
C GLU A 26 -13.28 11.96 9.07
N LEU A 27 -13.29 11.38 10.29
CA LEU A 27 -12.82 10.02 10.51
C LEU A 27 -13.64 8.99 9.72
N VAL A 28 -14.97 9.13 9.69
CA VAL A 28 -15.83 8.26 8.87
C VAL A 28 -15.49 8.36 7.39
N THR A 29 -15.20 9.57 6.89
CA THR A 29 -14.81 9.79 5.51
C THR A 29 -13.46 9.15 5.19
N TYR A 30 -12.49 9.29 6.08
CA TYR A 30 -11.19 8.65 5.97
C TYR A 30 -11.29 7.13 5.98
N LEU A 31 -12.06 6.52 6.89
CA LEU A 31 -12.20 5.07 6.93
C LEU A 31 -12.86 4.51 5.67
N LYS A 32 -13.83 5.24 5.10
CA LYS A 32 -14.44 4.90 3.81
C LYS A 32 -13.41 4.94 2.68
N SER A 33 -12.57 5.99 2.64
CA SER A 33 -11.54 6.10 1.60
C SER A 33 -10.46 5.03 1.74
N GLN A 34 -10.07 4.67 2.98
CA GLN A 34 -9.11 3.59 3.24
C GLN A 34 -9.59 2.23 2.73
N ARG A 35 -10.88 1.90 2.94
CA ARG A 35 -11.45 0.65 2.40
C ARG A 35 -11.39 0.59 0.87
N THR A 36 -11.75 1.69 0.21
CA THR A 36 -11.69 1.78 -1.26
C THR A 36 -10.26 1.68 -1.76
N TYR A 37 -9.32 2.35 -1.08
CA TYR A 37 -7.90 2.30 -1.40
C TYR A 37 -7.35 0.87 -1.33
N ALA A 38 -7.62 0.13 -0.25
CA ALA A 38 -7.21 -1.26 -0.10
C ALA A 38 -7.75 -2.14 -1.24
N THR A 39 -9.04 -1.98 -1.58
CA THR A 39 -9.67 -2.71 -2.70
C THR A 39 -9.00 -2.42 -4.05
N LEU A 40 -8.62 -1.17 -4.31
CA LEU A 40 -7.94 -0.80 -5.55
C LEU A 40 -6.51 -1.34 -5.59
N LEU A 41 -5.82 -1.32 -4.46
CA LEU A 41 -4.46 -1.79 -4.34
C LEU A 41 -4.36 -3.30 -4.65
N GLU A 42 -5.25 -4.10 -4.07
CA GLU A 42 -5.33 -5.54 -4.34
C GLU A 42 -5.61 -5.83 -5.83
N ARG A 43 -6.47 -5.03 -6.48
CA ARG A 43 -6.85 -5.25 -7.88
C ARG A 43 -5.74 -4.90 -8.86
N TYR A 44 -5.09 -3.76 -8.65
CA TYR A 44 -4.14 -3.20 -9.61
C TYR A 44 -2.69 -3.56 -9.28
N ASN A 45 -2.41 -4.00 -8.05
CA ASN A 45 -1.08 -4.43 -7.64
C ASN A 45 -1.10 -5.83 -7.01
N PRO A 46 -1.53 -6.87 -7.75
CA PRO A 46 -1.58 -8.25 -7.24
C PRO A 46 -0.20 -8.83 -6.92
N GLY A 47 0.88 -8.19 -7.38
CA GLY A 47 2.26 -8.61 -7.12
C GLY A 47 2.95 -7.82 -6.00
N MET A 48 2.21 -7.02 -5.22
CA MET A 48 2.79 -6.19 -4.16
C MET A 48 3.47 -7.01 -3.06
N ASP A 49 2.91 -8.17 -2.73
CA ASP A 49 3.42 -9.07 -1.69
C ASP A 49 4.44 -10.08 -2.25
N MET A 50 4.75 -10.02 -3.55
CA MET A 50 5.68 -10.93 -4.19
C MET A 50 7.12 -10.45 -4.01
N ASP A 51 7.97 -11.35 -3.51
CA ASP A 51 9.41 -11.13 -3.40
C ASP A 51 10.02 -10.76 -4.76
N GLU A 52 11.00 -9.87 -4.73
CA GLU A 52 11.65 -9.37 -5.93
C GLU A 52 12.34 -10.48 -6.73
N THR A 53 12.97 -11.45 -6.05
CA THR A 53 13.65 -12.57 -6.69
C THR A 53 12.65 -13.44 -7.47
N GLU A 54 11.49 -13.71 -6.87
CA GLU A 54 10.45 -14.52 -7.51
C GLU A 54 9.81 -13.78 -8.69
N ARG A 55 9.58 -12.46 -8.56
CA ARG A 55 9.10 -11.60 -9.65
C ARG A 55 10.03 -11.64 -10.86
N VAL A 56 11.36 -11.56 -10.64
CA VAL A 56 12.36 -11.64 -11.70
C VAL A 56 12.34 -13.02 -12.37
N ARG A 57 12.29 -14.11 -11.61
CA ARG A 57 12.19 -15.48 -12.15
C ARG A 57 10.95 -15.67 -13.01
N LEU A 58 9.77 -15.26 -12.54
CA LEU A 58 8.52 -15.39 -13.29
C LEU A 58 8.54 -14.54 -14.57
N THR A 59 9.17 -13.36 -14.53
CA THR A 59 9.36 -12.53 -15.71
C THR A 59 10.29 -13.20 -16.72
N ALA A 60 11.44 -13.73 -16.26
CA ALA A 60 12.39 -14.47 -17.10
C ALA A 60 11.73 -15.68 -17.78
N ARG A 61 10.87 -16.41 -17.06
CA ARG A 61 10.03 -17.49 -17.63
C ARG A 61 9.06 -16.99 -18.68
N ARG A 62 8.37 -15.87 -18.42
CA ARG A 62 7.38 -15.27 -19.32
C ARG A 62 8.00 -14.78 -20.63
N VAL A 63 9.23 -14.25 -20.60
CA VAL A 63 9.95 -13.78 -21.79
C VAL A 63 10.76 -14.88 -22.49
N GLY A 64 10.76 -16.10 -21.96
CA GLY A 64 11.51 -17.23 -22.54
C GLY A 64 13.01 -17.25 -22.22
N MET A 65 13.49 -16.39 -21.32
CA MET A 65 14.88 -16.34 -20.85
C MET A 65 15.20 -17.46 -19.85
N ASP A 66 14.21 -17.94 -19.09
CA ASP A 66 14.30 -19.10 -18.18
C ASP A 66 13.21 -20.13 -18.54
N LEU A 67 13.34 -20.82 -19.67
CA LEU A 67 12.30 -21.73 -20.15
C LEU A 67 12.17 -22.96 -19.22
N PRO A 68 10.96 -23.31 -18.73
CA PRO A 68 10.75 -24.50 -17.90
C PRO A 68 11.17 -25.79 -18.59
N ASP A 69 11.78 -26.72 -17.86
CA ASP A 69 12.31 -27.98 -18.43
C ASP A 69 11.20 -28.88 -19.02
N VAL A 70 9.97 -28.74 -18.52
CA VAL A 70 8.78 -29.40 -19.08
C VAL A 70 8.49 -29.01 -20.53
N ILE A 71 8.92 -27.82 -20.97
CA ILE A 71 8.79 -27.36 -22.36
C ILE A 71 10.01 -27.78 -23.16
N LYS A 72 11.22 -27.70 -22.59
CA LYS A 72 12.47 -28.10 -23.27
C LYS A 72 12.47 -29.56 -23.74
N GLY A 73 11.84 -30.48 -22.99
CA GLY A 73 11.73 -31.89 -23.37
C GLY A 73 10.65 -32.22 -24.39
N ARG A 74 9.84 -31.24 -24.82
CA ARG A 74 8.75 -31.41 -25.80
C ARG A 74 9.05 -30.78 -27.16
N LEU A 75 10.18 -30.10 -27.27
CA LEU A 75 10.75 -29.54 -28.50
C LEU A 75 11.88 -30.46 -28.98
#